data_AF-A0A956I699-F1
#
_entry.id   AF-A0A956I699-F1
#
_cell.length_a   1.000
_cell.length_b   1.000
_cell.length_c   1.000
_cell.angle_alpha   90.00
_cell.angle_beta   90.00
_cell.angle_gamma   90.00
#
_symmetry.space_group_name_H-M   'P 1'
#
loop_
_entity.id
_entity.type
_entity.pdbx_description
1 polymer ?
#
loop_
_entity_poly.entity_id
_entity_poly.type
_entity_poly.pdbx_seq_one_letter_code
_entity_poly.pdbx_strand_id
1 'polypeptide(L)' 'MPKDEMIERVKELVRQVTEARFEGAMYAKLARAHGYADGYMRALLDAGLVDRDTLLRAVSEARREVVEADTPSRIAAA' A
#
# COMPACT_ATOMS: atom_id res chain seq x y z
N MET A 1 -4.97 4.94 -18.34
CA MET A 1 -4.82 5.49 -16.99
C MET A 1 -3.60 6.40 -17.00
N PRO A 2 -3.74 7.69 -16.65
CA PRO A 2 -2.61 8.59 -16.41
C PRO A 2 -1.66 8.03 -15.33
N LYS A 3 -0.38 8.45 -15.37
CA LYS A 3 0.64 8.00 -14.39
C LYS A 3 0.20 8.26 -12.95
N ASP A 4 -0.37 9.43 -12.69
CA ASP A 4 -0.76 9.83 -11.34
C ASP A 4 -1.87 8.94 -10.79
N GLU A 5 -2.86 8.56 -11.62
CA GLU A 5 -3.89 7.60 -11.23
C GLU A 5 -3.31 6.21 -10.93
N MET A 6 -2.29 5.76 -11.69
CA MET A 6 -1.59 4.50 -11.41
C MET A 6 -0.86 4.54 -10.06
N ILE A 7 -0.23 5.67 -9.74
CA ILE A 7 0.45 5.88 -8.45
C ILE A 7 -0.54 5.94 -7.29
N GLU A 8 -1.64 6.66 -7.44
CA GLU A 8 -2.68 6.68 -6.41
C GLU A 8 -3.29 5.29 -6.19
N ARG A 9 -3.46 4.50 -7.25
CA ARG A 9 -3.89 3.10 -7.11
C ARG A 9 -2.88 2.24 -6.36
N VAL A 10 -1.57 2.43 -6.59
CA VAL A 10 -0.52 1.76 -5.80
C VAL A 10 -0.63 2.14 -4.33
N LYS A 11 -0.74 3.44 -4.03
CA LYS A 11 -0.88 3.94 -2.65
C LYS A 11 -2.09 3.35 -1.95
N GLU A 12 -3.25 3.31 -2.61
CA GLU A 12 -4.48 2.75 -2.07
C GLU A 12 -4.32 1.26 -1.70
N LEU A 13 -3.74 0.46 -2.60
CA LEU A 13 -3.49 -0.96 -2.34
C LEU A 13 -2.52 -1.17 -1.17
N VAL A 14 -1.48 -0.35 -1.09
CA VAL A 14 -0.51 -0.40 0.01
C VAL A 14 -1.14 0.00 1.34
N ARG A 15 -2.02 1.00 1.36
CA ARG A 15 -2.78 1.39 2.56
C ARG A 15 -3.64 0.24 3.05
N GLN A 16 -4.45 -0.37 2.18
CA GLN A 16 -5.32 -1.50 2.53
C GLN A 16 -4.54 -2.70 3.09
N VAL A 17 -3.40 -3.03 2.49
CA VAL A 17 -2.50 -4.09 2.98
C VAL A 17 -1.93 -3.74 4.35
N THR A 18 -1.55 -2.48 4.56
CA THR A 18 -0.93 -2.02 5.81
C THR A 18 -1.95 -1.95 6.94
N GLU A 19 -3.15 -1.44 6.68
CA GLU A 19 -4.29 -1.43 7.61
C GLU A 19 -4.69 -2.85 8.03
N ALA A 20 -4.79 -3.78 7.07
CA ALA A 20 -5.11 -5.17 7.35
C ALA A 20 -4.11 -5.86 8.29
N ARG A 21 -2.84 -5.40 8.34
CA ARG A 21 -1.86 -5.88 9.34
C ARG A 21 -2.18 -5.39 10.75
N PHE A 22 -2.67 -4.17 10.90
CA PHE A 22 -3.02 -3.60 12.20
C PHE A 22 -4.31 -4.16 12.77
N GLU A 23 -5.28 -4.49 11.91
CA GLU A 23 -6.56 -5.09 12.32
C GLU A 23 -6.46 -6.55 12.78
N GLY A 24 -5.26 -7.17 12.75
CA GLY A 24 -5.11 -8.60 13.00
C GLY A 24 -5.91 -9.46 12.01
N ALA A 25 -6.17 -8.93 10.80
CA ALA A 25 -7.11 -9.51 9.86
C ALA A 25 -6.71 -10.94 9.49
N MET A 26 -7.72 -11.81 9.33
CA MET A 26 -7.57 -13.21 8.92
C MET A 26 -6.55 -13.35 7.79
N TYR A 27 -5.55 -14.22 7.99
CA TYR A 27 -4.39 -14.43 7.11
C TYR A 27 -4.73 -14.51 5.61
N ALA A 28 -5.89 -15.06 5.26
CA ALA A 28 -6.39 -15.17 3.88
C ALA A 28 -6.78 -13.84 3.22
N LYS A 29 -7.31 -12.86 3.98
CA LYS A 29 -7.61 -11.50 3.48
C LYS A 29 -6.31 -10.74 3.23
N LEU A 30 -5.36 -10.87 4.16
CA LEU A 30 -4.04 -10.26 4.08
C LEU A 30 -3.22 -10.82 2.89
N ALA A 31 -3.21 -12.13 2.70
CA ALA A 31 -2.52 -12.78 1.58
C ALA A 31 -3.05 -12.34 0.21
N ARG A 32 -4.39 -12.22 0.06
CA ARG A 32 -5.00 -11.71 -1.18
C ARG A 32 -4.63 -10.26 -1.43
N ALA A 33 -4.77 -9.39 -0.43
CA ALA A 33 -4.43 -7.98 -0.57
C ALA A 33 -2.95 -7.80 -0.99
N HIS A 34 -2.04 -8.56 -0.39
CA HIS A 34 -0.63 -8.61 -0.78
C HIS A 34 -0.44 -9.03 -2.24
N GLY A 35 -1.04 -10.13 -2.66
CA GLY A 35 -0.90 -10.63 -4.04
C GLY A 35 -1.39 -9.63 -5.09
N TYR A 36 -2.50 -8.93 -4.83
CA TYR A 36 -3.00 -7.90 -5.75
C TYR A 36 -2.07 -6.67 -5.81
N ALA A 37 -1.58 -6.19 -4.67
CA ALA A 37 -0.64 -5.07 -4.63
C ALA A 37 0.66 -5.40 -5.38
N ASP A 38 1.25 -6.56 -5.08
CA ASP A 38 2.52 -6.99 -5.67
C ASP A 38 2.38 -7.25 -7.18
N GLY A 39 1.29 -7.88 -7.61
CA GLY A 39 1.01 -8.12 -9.02
C GLY A 39 0.82 -6.82 -9.82
N TYR A 40 0.11 -5.85 -9.25
CA TYR A 40 -0.09 -4.55 -9.90
C TYR A 40 1.23 -3.78 -10.03
N MET A 41 2.00 -3.68 -8.94
CA MET A 41 3.32 -3.04 -8.95
C MET A 41 4.28 -3.71 -9.95
N ARG A 42 4.26 -5.05 -10.02
CA ARG A 42 5.07 -5.80 -10.97
C ARG A 42 4.68 -5.48 -12.42
N ALA A 43 3.38 -5.47 -12.73
CA ALA A 43 2.89 -5.16 -14.07
C ALA A 43 3.28 -3.73 -14.51
N LEU A 44 3.28 -2.75 -13.60
CA LEU A 44 3.70 -1.38 -13.89
C LEU A 44 5.20 -1.29 -14.24
N LEU A 45 6.04 -2.04 -13.51
CA LEU A 45 7.48 -2.12 -13.77
C LEU A 45 7.77 -2.82 -15.10
N ASP A 46 7.14 -3.98 -15.33
CA ASP A 46 7.35 -4.79 -16.53
C ASP A 46 6.89 -4.04 -17.80
N ALA A 47 5.85 -3.22 -17.70
CA ALA A 47 5.37 -2.38 -18.79
C ALA A 47 6.14 -1.05 -18.96
N GLY A 48 7.09 -0.74 -18.07
CA GLY A 48 7.85 0.52 -18.10
C GLY A 48 7.01 1.77 -17.83
N LEU A 49 5.82 1.62 -17.24
CA LEU A 49 4.88 2.72 -16.97
C LEU A 49 5.32 3.53 -15.74
N VAL A 50 6.03 2.89 -14.82
CA VAL A 50 6.57 3.48 -13.60
C VAL A 50 7.95 2.88 -13.36
N ASP A 51 8.90 3.70 -12.92
CA ASP A 51 10.22 3.21 -12.50
C ASP A 51 10.23 2.78 -11.03
N ARG A 52 11.26 2.01 -10.65
CA ARG A 52 11.41 1.47 -9.30
C ARG A 52 11.46 2.55 -8.22
N ASP A 53 12.09 3.69 -8.50
CA ASP A 53 12.28 4.73 -7.50
C ASP A 53 10.97 5.47 -7.20
N THR A 54 10.21 5.81 -8.25
CA THR A 54 8.85 6.34 -8.15
C THR A 54 7.97 5.39 -7.33
N LEU A 55 8.05 4.09 -7.60
CA LEU A 55 7.26 3.08 -6.90
C LEU A 55 7.64 2.99 -5.41
N LEU A 56 8.94 3.01 -5.09
CA LEU A 56 9.43 2.97 -3.71
C LEU A 56 9.00 4.19 -2.90
N ARG A 57 9.00 5.38 -3.52
CA ARG A 57 8.49 6.61 -2.89
C ARG A 57 7.00 6.49 -2.57
N ALA A 58 6.20 6.07 -3.54
CA ALA A 58 4.75 5.90 -3.37
C ALA A 58 4.41 4.89 -2.26
N VAL A 59 5.12 3.74 -2.22
CA VAL A 59 4.95 2.72 -1.17
C VAL A 59 5.33 3.27 0.20
N SER A 60 6.44 4.01 0.28
CA SER A 60 6.93 4.57 1.55
C SER A 60 6.00 5.63 2.10
N GLU A 61 5.46 6.48 1.23
CA GLU A 61 4.47 7.51 1.57
C GLU A 61 3.18 6.87 2.09
N ALA A 62 2.60 5.92 1.34
CA ALA A 62 1.37 5.24 1.74
C ALA A 62 1.50 4.49 3.07
N ARG A 63 2.63 3.82 3.33
CA ARG A 63 2.87 3.15 4.62
C ARG A 63 2.97 4.15 5.76
N ARG A 64 3.61 5.29 5.52
CA ARG A 64 3.77 6.35 6.52
C ARG A 64 2.41 6.93 6.91
N GLU A 65 1.56 7.22 5.92
CA GLU A 65 0.19 7.72 6.15
C GLU A 65 -0.60 6.82 7.10
N VAL A 66 -0.59 5.50 6.88
CA VAL A 66 -1.32 4.56 7.76
C VAL A 66 -0.72 4.53 9.17
N VAL A 67 0.61 4.47 9.28
CA VAL A 67 1.29 4.43 10.58
C VAL A 67 1.04 5.70 11.39
N GLU A 68 1.11 6.86 10.74
CA GLU A 68 0.83 8.15 11.36
C GLU A 68 -0.64 8.28 11.75
N ALA A 69 -1.58 7.74 10.97
CA ALA A 69 -2.99 7.71 11.31
C ALA A 69 -3.31 6.73 12.48
N ASP A 70 -2.60 5.62 12.59
CA ASP A 70 -2.78 4.62 13.66
C ASP A 70 -2.14 5.05 14.99
N THR A 71 -1.07 5.85 14.95
CA THR A 71 -0.33 6.28 16.15
C THR A 71 -1.21 7.03 17.18
N PRO A 72 -2.06 8.01 16.81
CA PRO A 72 -3.01 8.63 17.72
C PRO A 72 -4.03 7.66 18.33
N SER A 73 -4.49 6.67 17.55
CA SER A 73 -5.45 5.66 18.02
C SER A 73 -4.87 4.80 19.15
N ARG A 74 -3.59 4.45 19.06
CA ARG A 74 -2.87 3.70 20.11
C ARG A 74 -2.65 4.50 21.38
N ILE A 75 -2.33 5.80 21.27
CA ILE A 75 -2.16 6.68 22.43
C ILE A 75 -3.49 6.87 23.17
N ALA A 76 -4.62 6.96 22.45
CA ALA A 76 -5.93 7.10 23.07
C ALA A 76 -6.46 5.81 23.75
N ALA A 77 -5.92 4.65 23.38
CA ALA A 77 -6.33 3.34 23.90
C ALA A 77 -5.44 2.80 25.04
N ALA A 78 -4.36 3.51 25.41
CA ALA A 78 -3.41 3.15 26.46
C ALA A 78 -3.62 3.97 27.73
#